data_AF-A0A9E1HW61-F1
#
_entry.id   AF-A0A9E1HW61-F1
#
_cell.length_a   1.000
_cell.length_b   1.000
_cell.length_c   1.000
_cell.angle_alpha   90.00
_cell.angle_beta   90.00
_cell.angle_gamma   90.00
#
_symmetry.space_group_name_H-M   'P 1'
#
loop_
_entity.id
_entity.type
_entity.pdbx_description
1 polymer ?
#
loop_
_entity_poly.entity_id
_entity_poly.type
_entity_poly.pdbx_seq_one_letter_code
_entity_poly.pdbx_strand_id
1 'polypeptide(L)'
;MKAERKKVEPLVKMARGQLDAVLKMIDDNRYCMDIVTQMLAAEALLRKARQAVVKGHLEGCVQDAIASGTTEERAQKLDEIIRLLEKMEK
;
A
#
# COMPACT_ATOMS: atom_id res chain seq x y z
N MET A 1 0.34 -0.64 -14.55
CA MET A 1 -0.41 -0.90 -13.30
C MET A 1 -1.89 -0.64 -13.59
N LYS A 2 -2.75 -1.66 -13.55
CA LYS A 2 -4.22 -1.48 -13.65
C LYS A 2 -4.82 -0.86 -12.38
N ALA A 3 -4.11 -0.88 -11.26
CA ALA A 3 -4.54 -0.21 -10.05
C ALA A 3 -4.66 1.31 -10.27
N GLU A 4 -5.69 1.89 -9.66
CA GLU A 4 -6.10 3.27 -9.88
C GLU A 4 -5.01 4.26 -9.46
N ARG A 5 -4.08 4.56 -10.37
CA ARG A 5 -2.97 5.50 -10.17
C ARG A 5 -3.46 6.83 -9.56
N LYS A 6 -4.62 7.31 -10.03
CA LYS A 6 -5.28 8.52 -9.55
C LYS A 6 -5.70 8.46 -8.07
N LYS A 7 -5.92 7.27 -7.50
CA LYS A 7 -6.22 7.07 -6.07
C LYS A 7 -4.96 6.83 -5.23
N VAL A 8 -3.97 6.12 -5.77
CA VAL A 8 -2.75 5.73 -5.04
C VAL A 8 -1.75 6.89 -4.92
N GLU A 9 -1.48 7.59 -6.03
CA GLU A 9 -0.44 8.61 -6.08
C GLU A 9 -0.66 9.76 -5.07
N PRO A 10 -1.89 10.30 -4.88
CA PRO A 10 -2.12 11.31 -3.85
C PRO A 10 -1.88 10.81 -2.42
N LEU A 11 -2.24 9.55 -2.11
CA LEU A 11 -2.03 8.96 -0.79
C LEU A 11 -0.55 8.87 -0.44
N VAL A 12 0.27 8.41 -1.41
CA VAL A 12 1.72 8.32 -1.21
C VAL A 12 2.36 9.71 -1.09
N LYS A 13 1.90 10.70 -1.87
CA LYS A 13 2.36 12.09 -1.72
C LYS A 13 2.03 12.67 -0.35
N MET A 14 0.83 12.40 0.17
CA MET A 14 0.45 12.81 1.52
C MET A 14 1.30 12.11 2.58
N ALA A 15 1.53 10.79 2.45
CA ALA A 15 2.38 10.05 3.38
C ALA A 15 3.81 10.60 3.40
N ARG A 16 4.37 10.94 2.23
CA ARG A 16 5.66 11.61 2.14
C ARG A 16 5.67 12.93 2.91
N GLY A 17 4.65 13.77 2.75
CA GLY A 17 4.55 15.02 3.52
C GLY A 17 4.47 14.79 5.03
N GLN A 18 3.82 13.71 5.48
CA GLN A 18 3.82 13.34 6.90
C GLN A 18 5.23 12.91 7.37
N LEU A 19 5.97 12.16 6.57
CA LEU A 19 7.34 11.75 6.88
C LEU A 19 8.32 12.93 6.90
N ASP A 20 8.21 13.86 5.95
CA ASP A 20 8.99 15.10 5.92
C ASP A 20 8.72 15.92 7.19
N ALA A 21 7.47 15.96 7.65
CA ALA A 21 7.12 16.58 8.93
C ALA A 21 7.72 15.84 10.13
N VAL A 22 7.69 14.50 10.17
CA VAL A 22 8.34 13.70 11.23
C VAL A 22 9.82 14.05 11.35
N LEU A 23 10.55 14.11 10.23
CA LEU A 23 11.97 14.48 10.23
C LEU A 23 12.19 15.86 10.86
N LYS A 24 11.39 16.86 10.45
CA LYS A 24 11.45 18.19 11.06
C LYS A 24 11.12 18.17 12.56
N MET A 25 10.14 17.39 12.99
CA MET A 25 9.77 17.28 14.40
C MET A 25 10.90 16.68 15.25
N ILE A 26 11.69 15.77 14.67
CA ILE A 26 12.88 15.20 15.29
C ILE A 26 13.97 16.27 15.40
N ASP A 27 14.24 17.00 14.31
CA ASP A 27 15.23 18.09 14.28
C ASP A 27 14.88 19.20 15.30
N ASP A 28 13.60 19.51 15.43
CA ASP A 28 13.05 20.49 16.38
C ASP A 28 12.95 19.95 17.82
N ASN A 29 13.40 18.71 18.10
CA ASN A 29 13.34 18.04 19.39
C ASN A 29 11.94 18.07 20.04
N ARG A 30 10.90 17.81 19.25
CA ARG A 30 9.51 17.80 19.73
C ARG A 30 9.20 16.60 20.61
N TYR A 31 8.09 16.72 21.36
CA TYR A 31 7.61 15.67 22.25
C TYR A 31 7.39 14.34 21.51
N CYS A 32 7.94 13.26 22.07
CA CYS A 32 7.98 11.96 21.41
C CYS A 32 6.59 11.43 21.03
N MET A 33 5.55 11.69 21.83
CA MET A 33 4.20 11.20 21.52
C MET A 33 3.56 11.92 20.32
N ASP A 34 3.93 13.18 20.08
CA ASP A 34 3.49 13.89 18.88
C ASP A 34 4.13 13.27 17.64
N ILE A 35 5.42 12.92 17.73
CA ILE A 35 6.16 12.26 16.64
C ILE A 35 5.53 10.90 16.33
N VAL A 36 5.22 10.10 17.35
CA VAL A 36 4.53 8.80 17.18
C VAL A 36 3.17 8.99 16.52
N THR A 37 2.38 9.98 16.95
CA THR A 37 1.07 10.28 16.35
C THR A 37 1.21 10.64 14.87
N GLN A 38 2.22 11.43 14.51
CA GLN A 38 2.51 11.81 13.14
C GLN A 38 2.96 10.60 12.29
N MET A 39 3.77 9.70 12.86
CA MET A 39 4.16 8.44 12.22
C MET A 39 2.94 7.55 11.93
N LEU A 40 2.01 7.42 12.89
CA LEU A 40 0.76 6.66 12.71
C LEU A 40 -0.10 7.25 11.59
N ALA A 41 -0.11 8.57 11.41
CA ALA A 41 -0.80 9.22 10.29
C ALA A 41 -0.18 8.84 8.93
N ALA A 42 1.16 8.81 8.85
CA ALA A 42 1.87 8.34 7.65
C ALA A 42 1.57 6.86 7.37
N GLU A 43 1.58 6.01 8.39
CA GLU A 43 1.26 4.58 8.27
C GLU A 43 -0.17 4.36 7.78
N ALA A 44 -1.15 5.09 8.32
CA ALA A 44 -2.55 5.00 7.89
C ALA A 44 -2.72 5.33 6.39
N LEU A 45 -2.00 6.35 5.89
CA LEU A 45 -2.00 6.71 4.48
C LEU A 45 -1.38 5.61 3.61
N LEU A 46 -0.25 5.03 4.04
CA LEU A 46 0.39 3.92 3.34
C LEU A 46 -0.46 2.65 3.35
N ARG A 47 -1.15 2.35 4.46
CA ARG A 47 -2.12 1.25 4.56
C ARG A 47 -3.24 1.42 3.55
N LYS A 48 -3.80 2.63 3.43
CA LYS A 48 -4.84 2.94 2.44
C LYS A 48 -4.34 2.83 1.00
N ALA A 49 -3.12 3.31 0.73
CA ALA A 49 -2.48 3.17 -0.58
C ALA A 49 -2.27 1.70 -0.96
N ARG A 50 -1.75 0.90 -0.02
CA ARG A 50 -1.57 -0.56 -0.19
C ARG A 50 -2.88 -1.25 -0.51
N GLN A 51 -3.94 -0.99 0.25
CA GLN A 51 -5.27 -1.56 -0.01
C GLN A 51 -5.78 -1.22 -1.43
N ALA A 52 -5.61 0.03 -1.87
CA ALA A 52 -6.01 0.43 -3.22
C ALA A 52 -5.20 -0.29 -4.32
N VAL A 53 -3.90 -0.50 -4.11
CA VAL A 53 -3.04 -1.25 -5.05
C VAL A 53 -3.47 -2.72 -5.13
N VAL A 54 -3.65 -3.38 -3.98
CA VAL A 54 -4.08 -4.78 -3.90
C VAL A 54 -5.44 -4.97 -4.56
N LYS A 55 -6.41 -4.11 -4.23
CA LYS A 55 -7.74 -4.15 -4.84
C LYS A 55 -7.66 -4.06 -6.37
N GLY A 56 -6.90 -3.10 -6.89
CA GLY A 56 -6.73 -2.95 -8.34
C GLY A 56 -5.98 -4.10 -9.01
N HIS A 57 -5.11 -4.82 -8.29
CA HIS A 57 -4.49 -6.04 -8.80
C HIS A 57 -5.50 -7.19 -8.89
N LEU A 58 -6.35 -7.36 -7.86
CA LEU A 58 -7.40 -8.37 -7.83
C LEU A 58 -8.44 -8.14 -8.95
N GLU A 59 -8.95 -6.92 -9.09
CA GLU A 59 -9.97 -6.55 -10.10
C GLU A 59 -9.42 -6.50 -11.53
N GLY A 60 -8.09 -6.41 -11.68
CA GLY A 60 -7.44 -6.34 -12.99
C GLY A 60 -6.79 -7.67 -13.35
N CYS A 61 -5.57 -7.85 -12.85
CA CYS A 61 -4.69 -8.96 -13.27
C CYS A 61 -5.26 -10.33 -12.90
N VAL A 62 -5.86 -10.45 -11.71
CA VAL A 62 -6.37 -11.74 -11.22
C VAL A 62 -7.71 -12.07 -11.88
N GLN A 63 -8.61 -11.08 -12.00
CA GLN A 63 -9.87 -11.24 -12.72
C GLN A 63 -9.64 -11.64 -14.19
N ASP A 64 -8.68 -11.03 -14.88
CA ASP A 64 -8.33 -11.40 -16.26
C ASP A 64 -7.82 -12.85 -16.36
N ALA A 65 -6.94 -13.25 -15.43
CA ALA A 65 -6.37 -14.60 -15.40
C ALA A 65 -7.45 -15.67 -15.14
N ILE A 66 -8.42 -15.38 -14.25
CA ILE A 66 -9.55 -16.26 -14.00
C ILE A 66 -10.45 -16.35 -15.24
N ALA A 67 -10.74 -15.23 -15.89
CA ALA A 67 -11.66 -15.19 -17.02
C ALA A 67 -11.09 -15.83 -18.30
N SER A 68 -9.79 -15.64 -18.56
CA SER A 68 -9.19 -15.91 -19.87
C SER A 68 -7.82 -16.58 -19.84
N GLY A 69 -7.22 -16.75 -18.65
CA GLY A 69 -5.92 -17.39 -18.50
C GLY A 69 -5.99 -18.92 -18.49
N THR A 70 -4.85 -19.54 -18.76
CA THR A 70 -4.59 -20.98 -18.60
C THR A 70 -4.63 -21.40 -17.13
N THR A 71 -4.74 -22.70 -16.86
CA THR A 71 -4.67 -23.26 -15.50
C THR A 71 -3.40 -22.85 -14.76
N GLU A 72 -2.26 -22.83 -15.47
CA GLU A 72 -0.95 -22.44 -14.94
C GLU A 72 -0.94 -20.96 -14.54
N GLU A 73 -1.43 -20.06 -15.40
CA GLU A 73 -1.48 -18.63 -15.13
C GLU A 73 -2.40 -18.31 -13.94
N ARG A 74 -3.52 -19.03 -13.80
CA ARG A 74 -4.40 -18.91 -12.63
C ARG A 74 -3.69 -19.32 -11.34
N ALA A 75 -3.01 -20.47 -11.34
CA ALA A 75 -2.26 -20.95 -10.19
C ALA A 75 -1.17 -19.95 -9.78
N GLN A 76 -0.41 -19.43 -10.73
CA GLN A 76 0.62 -18.41 -10.47
C GLN A 76 0.05 -17.13 -9.85
N LYS A 77 -1.12 -16.67 -10.32
CA LYS A 77 -1.78 -15.48 -9.74
C LYS A 77 -2.35 -15.71 -8.34
N LEU A 78 -2.82 -16.91 -8.05
CA LEU A 78 -3.25 -17.27 -6.69
C LEU A 78 -2.05 -17.32 -5.73
N ASP A 79 -0.95 -17.94 -6.14
CA ASP A 79 0.30 -17.99 -5.36
C ASP A 79 0.85 -16.58 -5.08
N GLU A 80 0.78 -15.66 -6.05
CA GLU A 80 1.18 -14.26 -5.89
C GLU A 80 0.39 -13.59 -4.75
N ILE A 81 -0.93 -13.82 -4.67
CA ILE A 81 -1.80 -13.27 -3.62
C ILE A 81 -1.46 -13.89 -2.26
N ILE A 82 -1.30 -15.22 -2.18
CA ILE A 82 -0.99 -15.91 -0.92
C ILE A 82 0.30 -15.35 -0.32
N ARG A 83 1.37 -15.25 -1.14
CA ARG A 83 2.65 -14.68 -0.70
C ARG A 83 2.54 -13.22 -0.28
N LEU A 84 1.63 -12.46 -0.89
CA LEU A 84 1.39 -11.08 -0.51
C LEU A 84 0.69 -10.99 0.86
N LEU A 85 -0.29 -11.84 1.13
CA LEU A 85 -0.96 -11.91 2.43
C LEU A 85 0.01 -12.30 3.54
N GLU A 86 0.86 -13.31 3.32
CA GLU A 86 1.90 -13.71 4.27
C GLU A 86 2.88 -12.57 4.63
N LYS A 87 3.18 -11.68 3.67
CA LYS A 87 4.02 -10.50 3.90
C LYS A 87 3.31 -9.39 4.65
N MET A 88 1.99 -9.36 4.65
CA MET A 88 1.19 -8.32 5.32
C MET A 88 0.91 -8.62 6.79
N GLU A 89 1.07 -9.88 7.22
CA GLU A 89 0.94 -10.32 8.61
C GLU A 89 2.22 -10.16 9.45
N LYS A 90 3.32 -9.72 8.82
CA LYS A 90 4.59 -9.38 9.47
C LYS A 90 4.72 -7.87 9.66
#